data_AF-A0A5N9I6Q1-F1
#
_entry.id   AF-A0A5N9I6Q1-F1
#
_cell.length_a   1.000
_cell.length_b   1.000
_cell.length_c   1.000
_cell.angle_alpha   90.00
_cell.angle_beta   90.00
_cell.angle_gamma   90.00
#
_symmetry.space_group_name_H-M   'P 1'
#
loop_
_entity.id
_entity.type
_entity.pdbx_description
1 polymer ?
#
loop_
_entity_poly.entity_id
_entity_poly.type
_entity_poly.pdbx_seq_one_letter_code
_entity_poly.pdbx_strand_id
1 'polypeptide(L)'
;MADQYQEEGVPFLRSQNVRPMRFSQENILYISEEFHSSILKSRLEPGDLAIVRSGAPGVTCVIPESLPVANCSDLVIARPSEKLNPWFGCIYMNSEVAQRNVAENQVGVAQQHFNVGSMKKMPINLPPLAEQIEIVHRVEQLFAFADQLEARVKAAQVRVDRLTQSILAKAFRGELVPQDPNDEPASLLLERIKAQRTAAPKAKRRSKALP
;
A
#
# COMPACT_ATOMS: atom_id res chain seq x y z
N MET A 1 -28.87 5.68 -1.50
CA MET A 1 -27.79 5.74 -0.50
C MET A 1 -26.82 6.89 -0.78
N ALA A 2 -26.47 7.18 -2.05
CA ALA A 2 -25.60 8.32 -2.38
C ALA A 2 -26.17 9.70 -1.97
N ASP A 3 -27.50 9.80 -1.90
CA ASP A 3 -28.29 10.93 -1.43
C ASP A 3 -28.21 11.18 0.09
N GLN A 4 -27.70 10.21 0.86
CA GLN A 4 -27.58 10.30 2.32
C GLN A 4 -26.19 10.76 2.78
N TYR A 5 -25.24 10.90 1.84
CA TYR A 5 -23.88 11.28 2.17
C TYR A 5 -23.77 12.77 2.47
N GLN A 6 -22.98 13.08 3.50
CA GLN A 6 -22.72 14.43 3.98
C GLN A 6 -21.20 14.67 4.07
N GLU A 7 -20.80 15.93 4.19
CA GLU A 7 -19.39 16.30 4.34
C GLU A 7 -18.81 15.88 5.69
N GLU A 8 -19.63 15.88 6.74
CA GLU A 8 -19.27 15.52 8.12
C GLU A 8 -20.40 14.71 8.77
N GLY A 9 -20.12 14.07 9.91
CA GLY A 9 -21.10 13.27 10.67
C GLY A 9 -20.58 11.91 11.10
N VAL A 10 -21.45 10.90 11.07
CA VAL A 10 -21.11 9.52 11.43
C VAL A 10 -20.35 8.87 10.27
N PRO A 11 -19.15 8.30 10.49
CA PRO A 11 -18.41 7.61 9.44
C PRO A 11 -19.19 6.47 8.78
N PHE A 12 -19.06 6.36 7.47
CA PHE A 12 -19.74 5.39 6.62
C PHE A 12 -18.73 4.64 5.74
N LEU A 13 -18.38 3.43 6.18
CA LEU A 13 -17.37 2.59 5.55
C LEU A 13 -17.94 1.85 4.34
N ARG A 14 -17.09 1.70 3.32
CA ARG A 14 -17.34 0.87 2.13
C ARG A 14 -16.21 -0.14 1.95
N SER A 15 -16.33 -1.03 0.96
CA SER A 15 -15.28 -2.01 0.62
C SER A 15 -13.89 -1.38 0.45
N GLN A 16 -13.79 -0.16 -0.08
CA GLN A 16 -12.53 0.58 -0.23
C GLN A 16 -11.81 0.92 1.09
N ASN A 17 -12.56 0.98 2.20
CA ASN A 17 -12.01 1.29 3.53
C ASN A 17 -11.46 0.04 4.23
N VAL A 18 -11.62 -1.14 3.63
CA VAL A 18 -11.12 -2.41 4.16
C VAL A 18 -9.94 -2.87 3.29
N ARG A 19 -8.76 -2.94 3.89
CA ARG A 19 -7.55 -3.54 3.30
C ARG A 19 -7.18 -4.79 4.11
N PRO A 20 -6.40 -5.72 3.54
CA PRO A 20 -5.96 -6.89 4.30
C PRO A 20 -5.31 -6.45 5.61
N MET A 21 -5.86 -6.94 6.73
CA MET A 21 -5.39 -6.65 8.09
C MET A 21 -5.47 -5.19 8.54
N ARG A 22 -5.98 -4.26 7.71
CA ARG A 22 -5.89 -2.82 7.99
C ARG A 22 -7.12 -2.05 7.55
N PHE A 23 -7.65 -1.24 8.44
CA PHE A 23 -8.64 -0.22 8.12
C PHE A 23 -7.98 0.98 7.41
N SER A 24 -8.61 1.48 6.34
CA SER A 24 -8.18 2.69 5.63
C SER A 24 -9.13 3.86 5.88
N GLN A 25 -8.55 4.95 6.39
CA GLN A 25 -9.25 6.22 6.58
C GLN A 25 -9.40 7.05 5.30
N GLU A 26 -8.84 6.59 4.19
CA GLU A 26 -8.91 7.30 2.93
C GLU A 26 -10.35 7.31 2.37
N ASN A 27 -10.82 8.49 1.95
CA ASN A 27 -12.11 8.67 1.28
C ASN A 27 -13.31 8.07 2.05
N ILE A 28 -13.26 8.14 3.39
CA ILE A 28 -14.43 7.89 4.25
C ILE A 28 -15.56 8.83 3.84
N LEU A 29 -16.78 8.31 3.81
CA LEU A 29 -17.98 9.13 3.67
C LEU A 29 -18.63 9.31 5.04
N TYR A 30 -19.50 10.30 5.15
CA TYR A 30 -20.24 10.57 6.38
C TYR A 30 -21.74 10.54 6.10
N ILE A 31 -22.53 10.22 7.12
CA ILE A 31 -23.99 10.24 7.12
C ILE A 31 -24.50 10.99 8.35
N SER A 32 -25.76 11.44 8.32
CA SER A 32 -26.38 12.06 9.49
C SER A 32 -26.64 11.06 10.63
N GLU A 33 -26.74 11.58 11.85
CA GLU A 33 -27.12 10.82 13.04
C GLU A 33 -28.53 10.20 12.93
N GLU A 34 -29.43 10.89 12.22
CA GLU A 34 -30.79 10.42 11.94
C GLU A 34 -30.76 9.19 11.02
N PHE A 35 -29.94 9.25 9.97
CA PHE A 35 -29.78 8.11 9.07
C PHE A 35 -29.09 6.96 9.79
N HIS A 36 -28.03 7.21 10.56
CA HIS A 36 -27.38 6.23 11.44
C HIS A 36 -28.41 5.48 12.29
N SER A 37 -29.30 6.22 12.97
CA SER A 37 -30.36 5.68 13.83
C SER A 37 -31.37 4.81 13.07
N SER A 38 -31.57 5.07 11.77
CA SER A 38 -32.46 4.26 10.91
C SER A 38 -31.84 2.94 10.43
N ILE A 39 -30.51 2.79 10.47
CA ILE A 39 -29.77 1.61 9.94
C ILE A 39 -28.82 0.97 10.96
N LEU A 40 -29.25 0.87 12.22
CA LEU A 40 -28.44 0.30 13.32
C LEU A 40 -27.87 -1.11 13.05
N LYS A 41 -28.48 -1.89 12.15
CA LYS A 41 -27.98 -3.21 11.74
C LYS A 41 -26.61 -3.19 11.04
N SER A 42 -26.19 -2.05 10.48
CA SER A 42 -24.88 -1.90 9.85
C SER A 42 -23.89 -1.13 10.73
N ARG A 43 -24.23 -0.91 12.00
CA ARG A 43 -23.37 -0.25 12.96
C ARG A 43 -22.16 -1.13 13.27
N LEU A 44 -20.98 -0.53 13.17
CA LEU A 44 -19.70 -1.13 13.51
C LEU A 44 -19.30 -0.74 14.93
N GLU A 45 -18.66 -1.67 15.62
CA GLU A 45 -18.08 -1.49 16.95
C GLU A 45 -16.59 -1.86 16.92
N PRO A 46 -15.76 -1.27 17.79
CA PRO A 46 -14.39 -1.71 17.99
C PRO A 46 -14.30 -3.22 18.22
N GLY A 47 -13.34 -3.87 17.56
CA GLY A 47 -13.18 -5.33 17.59
C GLY A 47 -14.07 -6.11 16.62
N ASP A 48 -15.03 -5.47 15.93
CA ASP A 48 -15.75 -6.12 14.83
C ASP A 48 -14.79 -6.45 13.68
N LEU A 49 -15.05 -7.58 13.01
CA LEU A 49 -14.43 -7.91 11.73
C LEU A 49 -15.28 -7.33 10.60
N ALA A 50 -14.70 -6.39 9.87
CA ALA A 50 -15.29 -5.83 8.67
C ALA A 50 -14.77 -6.59 7.44
N ILE A 51 -15.66 -7.32 6.78
CA ILE A 51 -15.33 -8.26 5.71
C ILE A 51 -15.94 -7.78 4.40
N VAL A 52 -15.13 -7.64 3.35
CA VAL A 52 -15.60 -7.17 2.05
C VAL A 52 -16.56 -8.19 1.42
N ARG A 53 -17.71 -7.71 0.92
CA ARG A 53 -18.68 -8.52 0.19
C ARG A 53 -18.40 -8.62 -1.31
N SER A 54 -18.00 -7.50 -1.92
CA SER A 54 -17.92 -7.33 -3.38
C SER A 54 -16.61 -6.64 -3.79
N GLY A 55 -16.09 -6.96 -4.98
CA GLY A 55 -14.85 -6.38 -5.52
C GLY A 55 -13.60 -7.14 -5.06
N ALA A 56 -13.39 -7.26 -3.75
CA ALA A 56 -12.33 -8.08 -3.16
C ALA A 56 -12.89 -8.93 -2.00
N PRO A 57 -13.80 -9.88 -2.29
CA PRO A 57 -14.57 -10.53 -1.24
C PRO A 57 -13.71 -11.29 -0.24
N GLY A 58 -14.09 -11.26 1.04
CA GLY A 58 -13.37 -11.95 2.11
C GLY A 58 -12.17 -11.18 2.66
N VAL A 59 -11.66 -10.15 1.97
CA VAL A 59 -10.66 -9.24 2.54
C VAL A 59 -11.22 -8.63 3.81
N THR A 60 -10.44 -8.69 4.88
CA THR A 60 -10.94 -8.39 6.24
C THR A 60 -9.99 -7.46 6.98
N CYS A 61 -10.55 -6.55 7.77
CA CYS A 61 -9.83 -5.82 8.81
C CYS A 61 -10.59 -5.87 10.15
N VAL A 62 -9.87 -5.61 11.25
CA VAL A 62 -10.47 -5.34 12.56
C VAL A 62 -10.80 -3.86 12.65
N ILE A 63 -12.00 -3.54 13.15
CA ILE A 63 -12.37 -2.15 13.46
C ILE A 63 -11.58 -1.67 14.68
N PRO A 64 -10.81 -0.58 14.56
CA PRO A 64 -9.95 -0.11 15.65
C PRO A 64 -10.73 0.65 16.71
N GLU A 65 -10.22 0.65 17.95
CA GLU A 65 -10.73 1.46 19.08
C GLU A 65 -10.77 2.96 18.78
N SER A 66 -9.91 3.43 17.87
CA SER A 66 -9.87 4.84 17.46
C SER A 66 -11.01 5.25 16.52
N LEU A 67 -11.74 4.29 15.94
CA LEU A 67 -12.87 4.61 15.08
C LEU A 67 -14.09 4.92 15.96
N PRO A 68 -14.69 6.12 15.84
CA PRO A 68 -15.96 6.38 16.52
C PRO A 68 -17.06 5.48 15.96
N VAL A 69 -18.26 5.55 16.54
CA VAL A 69 -19.43 4.83 16.01
C VAL A 69 -19.54 5.09 14.51
N ALA A 70 -19.70 4.02 13.74
CA ALA A 70 -19.73 4.08 12.29
C ALA A 70 -20.78 3.12 11.74
N ASN A 71 -21.18 3.31 10.49
CA ASN A 71 -21.93 2.33 9.70
C ASN A 71 -21.11 1.84 8.52
N CYS A 72 -21.60 0.81 7.85
CA CYS A 72 -21.05 0.39 6.57
C CYS A 72 -22.10 -0.02 5.52
N SER A 73 -21.67 0.01 4.25
CA SER A 73 -22.31 -0.72 3.15
C SER A 73 -21.33 -1.68 2.49
N ASP A 74 -21.87 -2.71 1.82
CA ASP A 74 -21.08 -3.69 1.07
C ASP A 74 -20.04 -4.47 1.89
N LEU A 75 -20.26 -4.55 3.20
CA LEU A 75 -19.48 -5.35 4.12
C LEU A 75 -20.36 -6.37 4.83
N VAL A 76 -19.75 -7.47 5.26
CA VAL A 76 -20.26 -8.39 6.26
C VAL A 76 -19.58 -8.04 7.58
N ILE A 77 -20.38 -7.87 8.63
CA ILE A 77 -19.89 -7.64 10.00
C ILE A 77 -19.91 -8.99 10.70
N ALA A 78 -18.75 -9.42 11.21
CA ALA A 78 -18.68 -10.54 12.13
C ALA A 78 -18.19 -10.02 13.48
N ARG A 79 -19.01 -10.20 14.53
CA ARG A 79 -18.70 -9.80 15.90
C ARG A 79 -18.14 -11.01 16.67
N PRO A 80 -16.84 -11.04 16.98
CA PRO A 80 -16.25 -12.16 17.70
C PRO A 80 -16.85 -12.30 19.10
N SER A 81 -17.07 -13.55 19.54
CA SER A 81 -17.29 -13.84 20.96
C SER A 81 -15.97 -13.83 21.72
N GLU A 82 -16.00 -13.90 23.05
CA GLU A 82 -14.82 -14.00 23.91
C GLU A 82 -13.87 -15.16 23.57
N LYS A 83 -14.36 -16.20 22.87
CA LYS A 83 -13.56 -17.35 22.44
C LYS A 83 -12.67 -17.09 21.21
N LEU A 84 -12.88 -15.97 20.52
CA LEU A 84 -12.18 -15.63 19.28
C LEU A 84 -11.51 -14.27 19.46
N ASN A 85 -10.18 -14.27 19.43
CA ASN A 85 -9.41 -13.06 19.28
C ASN A 85 -9.72 -12.42 17.90
N PRO A 86 -10.15 -11.15 17.83
CA PRO A 86 -10.50 -10.50 16.57
C PRO A 86 -9.35 -10.51 15.54
N TRP A 87 -8.12 -10.26 15.98
CA TRP A 87 -6.96 -10.24 15.10
C TRP A 87 -6.64 -11.63 14.56
N PHE A 88 -6.81 -12.69 15.35
CA PHE A 88 -6.70 -14.06 14.84
C PHE A 88 -7.75 -14.34 13.76
N GLY A 89 -9.01 -13.95 14.00
CA GLY A 89 -10.08 -14.08 12.99
C GLY A 89 -9.78 -13.30 11.71
N CYS A 90 -9.20 -12.11 11.84
CA CYS A 90 -8.76 -11.28 10.72
C CYS A 90 -7.60 -11.93 9.93
N ILE A 91 -6.59 -12.47 10.62
CA ILE A 91 -5.48 -13.23 10.00
C ILE A 91 -6.04 -14.42 9.24
N TYR A 92 -6.92 -15.19 9.88
CA TYR A 92 -7.55 -16.36 9.27
C TYR A 92 -8.28 -15.98 7.99
N MET A 93 -9.15 -14.97 8.01
CA MET A 93 -9.91 -14.55 6.84
C MET A 93 -9.02 -14.07 5.68
N ASN A 94 -7.87 -13.46 5.96
CA ASN A 94 -6.91 -13.03 4.93
C ASN A 94 -5.92 -14.14 4.53
N SER A 95 -5.98 -15.32 5.17
CA SER A 95 -5.13 -16.46 4.80
C SER A 95 -5.56 -17.09 3.48
N GLU A 96 -4.63 -17.77 2.81
CA GLU A 96 -4.93 -18.50 1.57
C GLU A 96 -6.05 -19.53 1.74
N VAL A 97 -6.14 -20.14 2.94
CA VAL A 97 -7.14 -21.17 3.23
C VAL A 97 -8.55 -20.58 3.19
N ALA A 98 -8.77 -19.46 3.90
CA ALA A 98 -10.06 -18.80 3.91
C ALA A 98 -10.37 -18.17 2.54
N GLN A 99 -9.39 -17.52 1.90
CA GLN A 99 -9.58 -16.90 0.59
C GLN A 99 -9.95 -17.93 -0.49
N ARG A 100 -9.36 -19.14 -0.46
CA ARG A 100 -9.75 -20.24 -1.34
C ARG A 100 -11.19 -20.67 -1.08
N ASN A 101 -11.58 -20.82 0.18
CA ASN A 101 -12.96 -21.15 0.53
C ASN A 101 -13.96 -20.07 0.08
N VAL A 102 -13.61 -18.79 0.23
CA VAL A 102 -14.42 -17.67 -0.28
C VAL A 102 -14.60 -17.77 -1.78
N ALA A 103 -13.53 -18.03 -2.54
CA ALA A 103 -13.58 -18.14 -3.99
C ALA A 103 -14.39 -19.36 -4.48
N GLU A 104 -14.23 -20.52 -3.84
CA GLU A 104 -14.97 -21.74 -4.19
C GLU A 104 -16.48 -21.63 -3.93
N ASN A 105 -16.88 -20.82 -2.95
CA ASN A 105 -18.29 -20.58 -2.64
C ASN A 105 -18.91 -19.42 -3.45
N GLN A 106 -18.18 -18.84 -4.40
CA GLN A 106 -18.66 -17.80 -5.33
C GLN A 106 -19.05 -18.34 -6.71
N VAL A 107 -19.05 -19.66 -6.90
CA VAL A 107 -19.29 -20.27 -8.21
C VAL A 107 -20.78 -20.22 -8.56
N GLY A 108 -21.14 -19.34 -9.51
CA GLY A 108 -22.46 -19.22 -10.09
C GLY A 108 -22.78 -17.78 -10.53
N VAL A 109 -23.43 -17.61 -11.68
CA VAL A 109 -23.80 -16.29 -12.25
C VAL A 109 -24.65 -15.45 -11.29
N ALA A 110 -25.32 -16.08 -10.31
CA ALA A 110 -26.24 -15.44 -9.38
C ALA A 110 -25.65 -15.03 -8.01
N GLN A 111 -24.48 -15.53 -7.57
CA GLN A 111 -23.89 -15.20 -6.25
C GLN A 111 -22.44 -14.72 -6.36
N GLN A 112 -22.23 -13.51 -6.87
CA GLN A 112 -20.91 -12.86 -6.90
C GLN A 112 -20.52 -12.16 -5.57
N HIS A 113 -21.26 -12.40 -4.49
CA HIS A 113 -21.14 -11.61 -3.26
C HIS A 113 -20.93 -12.52 -2.05
N PHE A 114 -19.86 -12.26 -1.30
CA PHE A 114 -19.62 -12.91 -0.02
C PHE A 114 -20.61 -12.39 1.03
N ASN A 115 -21.61 -13.20 1.36
CA ASN A 115 -22.74 -12.79 2.20
C ASN A 115 -22.68 -13.40 3.60
N VAL A 116 -23.59 -12.96 4.48
CA VAL A 116 -23.69 -13.45 5.86
C VAL A 116 -23.92 -14.97 5.93
N GLY A 117 -24.66 -15.54 4.97
CA GLY A 117 -24.88 -16.98 4.87
C GLY A 117 -23.60 -17.75 4.58
N SER A 118 -22.76 -17.24 3.67
CA SER A 118 -21.43 -17.80 3.39
C SER A 118 -20.52 -17.68 4.61
N MET A 119 -20.51 -16.52 5.28
CA MET A 119 -19.70 -16.33 6.50
C MET A 119 -20.06 -17.31 7.62
N LYS A 120 -21.35 -17.61 7.82
CA LYS A 120 -21.80 -18.61 8.81
C LYS A 120 -21.30 -20.04 8.55
N LYS A 121 -20.95 -20.35 7.30
CA LYS A 121 -20.45 -21.67 6.88
C LYS A 121 -18.93 -21.71 6.78
N MET A 122 -18.25 -20.60 7.06
CA MET A 122 -16.80 -20.52 6.97
C MET A 122 -16.19 -21.55 7.94
N PRO A 123 -15.43 -22.54 7.45
CA PRO A 123 -14.72 -23.44 8.34
C PRO A 123 -13.69 -22.59 9.11
N ILE A 124 -13.50 -22.83 10.40
CA ILE A 124 -12.41 -22.22 11.17
C ILE A 124 -11.94 -23.24 12.20
N ASN A 125 -10.64 -23.54 12.17
CA ASN A 125 -10.01 -24.26 13.27
C ASN A 125 -9.77 -23.24 14.37
N LEU A 126 -10.50 -23.37 15.49
CA LEU A 126 -10.45 -22.43 16.60
C LEU A 126 -9.55 -23.00 17.71
N PRO A 127 -8.25 -22.65 17.74
CA PRO A 127 -7.36 -23.08 18.81
C PRO A 127 -7.70 -22.36 20.13
N PRO A 128 -7.14 -22.78 21.28
CA PRO A 128 -7.30 -22.06 22.54
C PRO A 128 -6.85 -20.59 22.45
N LEU A 129 -7.44 -19.71 23.25
CA LEU A 129 -7.14 -18.26 23.21
C LEU A 129 -5.64 -17.94 23.36
N ALA A 130 -4.93 -18.67 24.23
CA ALA A 130 -3.49 -18.49 24.40
C ALA A 130 -2.71 -18.73 23.09
N GLU A 131 -3.10 -19.74 22.32
CA GLU A 131 -2.48 -20.03 21.02
C GLU A 131 -2.88 -18.99 19.97
N GLN A 132 -4.13 -18.52 19.97
CA GLN A 132 -4.56 -17.43 19.09
C GLN A 132 -3.72 -16.16 19.32
N ILE A 133 -3.47 -15.79 20.58
CA ILE A 133 -2.66 -14.63 20.96
C ILE A 133 -1.20 -14.82 20.49
N GLU A 134 -0.63 -16.00 20.70
CA GLU A 134 0.73 -16.30 20.25
C GLU A 134 0.87 -16.24 18.71
N ILE A 135 -0.12 -16.74 17.98
CA ILE A 135 -0.17 -16.63 16.51
C ILE A 135 -0.21 -15.17 16.07
N VAL A 136 -1.09 -14.36 16.68
CA VAL A 136 -1.19 -12.92 16.38
C VAL A 136 0.16 -12.25 16.62
N HIS A 137 0.79 -12.52 17.77
CA HIS A 137 2.07 -11.93 18.13
C HIS A 137 3.18 -12.26 17.11
N ARG A 138 3.27 -13.50 16.65
CA ARG A 138 4.26 -13.91 15.64
C ARG A 138 4.02 -13.23 14.30
N VAL A 139 2.76 -13.10 13.89
CA VAL A 139 2.41 -12.41 12.64
C VAL A 139 2.77 -10.93 12.73
N GLU A 140 2.48 -10.27 13.85
CA GLU A 140 2.89 -8.88 14.09
C GLU A 140 4.41 -8.69 14.03
N GLN A 141 5.18 -9.60 14.64
CA GLN A 141 6.65 -9.56 14.57
C GLN A 141 7.16 -9.66 13.12
N LEU A 142 6.54 -10.51 12.30
CA LEU A 142 6.91 -10.67 10.88
C LEU A 142 6.60 -9.41 10.07
N PHE A 143 5.45 -8.77 10.30
CA PHE A 143 5.13 -7.49 9.66
C PHE A 143 6.09 -6.38 10.08
N ALA A 144 6.38 -6.26 11.37
CA ALA A 144 7.36 -5.30 11.87
C ALA A 144 8.76 -5.52 11.26
N PHE A 145 9.17 -6.76 11.07
CA PHE A 145 10.42 -7.09 10.38
C PHE A 145 10.40 -6.68 8.90
N ALA A 146 9.29 -6.91 8.21
CA ALA A 146 9.11 -6.50 6.81
C ALA A 146 9.20 -4.97 6.65
N ASP A 147 8.54 -4.21 7.53
CA ASP A 147 8.58 -2.74 7.53
C ASP A 147 10.00 -2.22 7.74
N GLN A 148 10.75 -2.83 8.67
CA GLN A 148 12.16 -2.49 8.89
C GLN A 148 13.02 -2.77 7.66
N LEU A 149 12.77 -3.87 6.96
CA LEU A 149 13.50 -4.23 5.74
C LEU A 149 13.23 -3.22 4.62
N GLU A 150 11.97 -2.85 4.41
CA GLU A 150 11.59 -1.84 3.42
C GLU A 150 12.26 -0.49 3.71
N ALA A 151 12.23 -0.05 4.97
CA ALA A 151 12.90 1.18 5.40
C ALA A 151 14.42 1.14 5.14
N ARG A 152 15.08 0.01 5.41
CA ARG A 152 16.51 -0.18 5.15
C ARG A 152 16.85 -0.10 3.66
N VAL A 153 16.04 -0.72 2.80
CA VAL A 153 16.22 -0.68 1.34
C VAL A 153 16.07 0.76 0.83
N LYS A 154 15.03 1.47 1.25
CA LYS A 154 14.82 2.88 0.88
C LYS A 154 15.99 3.76 1.32
N ALA A 155 16.47 3.58 2.55
CA ALA A 155 17.64 4.32 3.05
C ALA A 155 18.92 4.00 2.26
N ALA A 156 19.11 2.74 1.85
CA ALA A 156 20.23 2.34 1.01
C ALA A 156 20.18 2.99 -0.38
N GLN A 157 19.00 3.03 -1.01
CA GLN A 157 18.80 3.69 -2.30
C GLN A 157 19.20 5.17 -2.24
N VAL A 158 18.70 5.90 -1.23
CA VAL A 158 19.04 7.32 -1.03
C VAL A 158 20.55 7.52 -0.85
N ARG A 159 21.24 6.59 -0.18
CA ARG A 159 22.71 6.66 -0.02
C ARG A 159 23.43 6.44 -1.36
N VAL A 160 22.99 5.48 -2.17
CA VAL A 160 23.56 5.22 -3.50
C VAL A 160 23.39 6.45 -4.40
N ASP A 161 22.21 7.06 -4.41
CA ASP A 161 21.94 8.25 -5.22
C ASP A 161 22.86 9.42 -4.80
N ARG A 162 22.99 9.65 -3.50
CA ARG A 162 23.90 10.70 -2.97
C ARG A 162 25.36 10.43 -3.28
N LEU A 163 25.81 9.18 -3.11
CA LEU A 163 27.18 8.79 -3.44
C LEU A 163 27.47 9.01 -4.92
N THR A 164 26.54 8.63 -5.80
CA THR A 164 26.65 8.82 -7.25
C THR A 164 26.80 10.30 -7.60
N GLN A 165 25.95 11.17 -7.03
CA GLN A 165 26.06 12.62 -7.23
C GLN A 165 27.38 13.18 -6.71
N SER A 166 27.85 12.72 -5.54
CA SER A 166 29.14 13.14 -4.99
C SER A 166 30.32 12.70 -5.84
N ILE A 167 30.32 11.47 -6.34
CA ILE A 167 31.37 10.95 -7.25
C ILE A 167 31.38 11.74 -8.56
N LEU A 168 30.21 11.99 -9.17
CA LEU A 168 30.12 12.80 -10.40
C LEU A 168 30.62 14.22 -10.18
N ALA A 169 30.24 14.86 -9.07
CA ALA A 169 30.73 16.18 -8.71
C ALA A 169 32.26 16.21 -8.55
N LYS A 170 32.83 15.22 -7.86
CA LYS A 170 34.29 15.06 -7.74
C LYS A 170 34.95 14.78 -9.10
N ALA A 171 34.31 13.99 -9.95
CA ALA A 171 34.81 13.68 -11.30
C ALA A 171 34.91 14.95 -12.16
N PHE A 172 33.86 15.78 -12.17
CA PHE A 172 33.84 17.02 -12.93
C PHE A 172 34.81 18.08 -12.40
N ARG A 173 35.17 18.01 -11.11
CA ARG A 173 36.23 18.87 -10.51
C ARG A 173 37.63 18.30 -10.69
N GLY A 174 37.79 17.10 -11.27
CA GLY A 174 39.08 16.42 -11.37
C GLY A 174 39.57 15.81 -10.06
N GLU A 175 38.81 15.89 -8.97
CA GLU A 175 39.22 15.46 -7.62
C GLU A 175 39.24 13.92 -7.43
N LEU A 176 38.89 13.14 -8.46
CA LEU A 176 38.94 11.67 -8.41
C LEU A 176 40.35 11.10 -8.61
N VAL A 177 41.29 11.92 -9.07
CA VAL A 177 42.70 11.55 -9.26
C VAL A 177 43.59 12.68 -8.76
N PRO A 178 44.82 12.37 -8.28
CA PRO A 178 45.80 13.39 -7.93
C PRO A 178 46.02 14.35 -9.10
N GLN A 179 46.02 15.66 -8.82
CA GLN A 179 46.24 16.70 -9.81
C GLN A 179 47.73 17.04 -9.89
N ASP A 180 48.30 17.12 -11.10
CA ASP A 180 49.67 17.62 -11.29
C ASP A 180 49.62 19.17 -11.29
N PRO A 181 50.35 19.87 -10.40
CA PRO A 181 50.41 21.32 -10.40
C PRO A 181 50.92 21.94 -11.71
N ASN A 182 51.58 21.16 -12.56
CA ASN A 182 52.08 21.59 -13.86
C ASN A 182 51.07 21.38 -15.00
N ASP A 183 49.89 20.81 -14.74
CA ASP A 183 48.87 20.62 -15.77
C ASP A 183 48.37 21.96 -16.32
N GLU A 184 48.23 22.04 -17.65
CA GLU A 184 47.70 23.25 -18.29
C GLU A 184 46.20 23.44 -17.95
N PRO A 185 45.74 24.67 -17.60
CA PRO A 185 44.33 24.92 -17.39
C PRO A 185 43.48 24.58 -18.63
N ALA A 186 42.37 23.87 -18.42
CA ALA A 186 41.46 23.46 -19.49
C ALA A 186 40.94 24.64 -20.34
N SER A 187 40.89 25.85 -19.80
CA SER A 187 40.55 27.07 -20.52
C SER A 187 41.52 27.37 -21.67
N LEU A 188 42.84 27.23 -21.43
CA LEU A 188 43.88 27.46 -22.44
C LEU A 188 43.81 26.39 -23.54
N LEU A 189 43.57 25.13 -23.18
CA LEU A 189 43.35 24.05 -24.14
C LEU A 189 42.11 24.33 -25.02
N LEU A 190 41.00 24.80 -24.42
CA LEU A 190 39.78 25.15 -25.15
C LEU A 190 39.99 26.34 -26.10
N GLU A 191 40.72 27.37 -25.70
CA GLU A 191 41.10 28.49 -26.57
C GLU A 191 41.93 28.00 -27.76
N ARG A 192 42.91 27.12 -27.53
CA ARG A 192 43.72 26.51 -28.58
C ARG A 192 42.87 25.68 -29.55
N ILE A 193 41.95 24.86 -29.04
CA ILE A 193 41.03 24.04 -29.87
C ILE A 193 40.09 24.95 -30.67
N LYS A 194 39.57 26.05 -30.08
CA LYS A 194 38.73 27.02 -30.79
C LYS A 194 39.49 27.69 -31.92
N ALA A 195 40.70 28.19 -31.64
CA ALA A 195 41.57 28.83 -32.63
C ALA A 195 41.94 27.86 -33.77
N GLN A 196 42.26 26.60 -33.45
CA GLN A 196 42.53 25.57 -34.44
C GLN A 196 41.29 25.23 -35.28
N ARG A 197 40.10 25.20 -34.68
CA ARG A 197 38.83 24.95 -35.40
C ARG A 197 38.39 26.11 -36.29
N THR A 198 38.66 27.36 -35.92
CA THR A 198 38.40 28.52 -36.78
C THR A 198 39.43 28.65 -37.90
N ALA A 199 40.67 28.25 -37.67
CA ALA A 199 41.71 28.21 -38.69
C ALA A 199 41.57 27.01 -39.65
N ALA A 200 40.96 25.91 -39.21
CA ALA A 200 40.68 24.75 -40.05
C ALA A 200 39.60 25.08 -41.10
N PRO A 201 39.81 24.78 -42.39
CA PRO A 201 38.81 25.04 -43.42
C PRO A 201 37.54 24.21 -43.15
N LYS A 202 36.36 24.85 -43.24
CA LYS A 202 35.07 24.15 -43.09
C LYS A 202 35.01 22.97 -44.07
N ALA A 203 34.94 21.75 -43.57
CA ALA A 203 34.71 20.57 -44.40
C ALA A 203 33.43 20.77 -45.22
N LYS A 204 33.53 20.77 -46.56
CA LYS A 204 32.36 20.79 -47.46
C LYS A 204 31.50 19.58 -47.14
N ARG A 205 30.33 19.80 -46.55
CA ARG A 205 29.30 18.78 -46.34
C ARG A 205 28.89 18.28 -47.73
N ARG A 206 29.41 17.13 -48.16
CA ARG A 206 28.95 16.47 -49.40
C ARG A 206 27.50 16.03 -49.16
N SER A 207 26.55 16.72 -49.79
CA SER A 207 25.21 16.19 -49.98
C SER A 207 25.33 14.93 -50.83
N LYS A 208 25.18 13.75 -50.23
CA LYS A 208 24.86 12.55 -50.99
C LYS A 208 23.44 12.74 -51.50
N ALA A 209 23.29 12.92 -52.82
CA ALA A 209 22.03 12.64 -53.48
C ALA A 209 21.78 11.13 -53.38
N LEU A 210 20.57 10.76 -52.96
CA LEU A 210 20.07 9.38 -53.00
C LEU A 210 20.09 8.85 -54.45
N PRO A 211 20.55 7.62 -54.69
CA PRO A 211 19.86 6.67 -55.54
C PRO A 211 18.78 5.90 -54.75
#